data_AF-A0AAU0NAF4-F1
#
_entry.id   AF-A0AAU0NAF4-F1
#
_cell.length_a   1.000
_cell.length_b   1.000
_cell.length_c   1.000
_cell.angle_alpha   90.00
_cell.angle_beta   90.00
_cell.angle_gamma   90.00
#
_symmetry.space_group_name_H-M   'P 1'
#
loop_
_entity.id
_entity.type
_entity.pdbx_description
1 polymer ?
#
loop_
_entity_poly.entity_id
_entity_poly.type
_entity_poly.pdbx_seq_one_letter_code
_entity_poly.pdbx_strand_id
1 'polypeptide(L)'
;MQNAYSKDRNLEVWVGPLTLRNFGNFIKHKNELTEDDLKEFNRLAKCIKKLPNEVGKMVMLKYVKLAKFKPYRSRDVKPHDSVYKRYSSRPAPNKLVAEEMQLTVKEISELDKKARHLLADYMLEELKNEHDLVNVKKSDYLFVELNEVESILNDYRKKYNKVSYKIIHKYKTHCELNVEYSISTWKRKE
;
A
#
# COMPACT_ATOMS: atom_id res chain seq x y z
N MET A 1 9.95 -11.88 7.49
CA MET A 1 9.95 -10.40 7.32
C MET A 1 8.50 -9.95 7.16
N GLN A 2 8.04 -9.02 7.99
CA GLN A 2 6.64 -8.57 8.05
C GLN A 2 6.37 -7.49 6.99
N ASN A 3 5.29 -7.59 6.22
CA ASN A 3 4.91 -6.57 5.25
C ASN A 3 4.55 -5.25 5.95
N ALA A 4 4.81 -4.12 5.30
CA ALA A 4 4.31 -2.82 5.75
C ALA A 4 2.99 -2.51 5.03
N TYR A 5 2.06 -1.93 5.77
CA TYR A 5 0.71 -1.64 5.32
C TYR A 5 0.37 -0.18 5.64
N SER A 6 -0.20 0.52 4.67
CA SER A 6 -0.74 1.86 4.85
C SER A 6 -2.12 1.93 4.20
N LYS A 7 -3.09 2.54 4.89
CA LYS A 7 -4.50 2.62 4.47
C LYS A 7 -5.05 4.02 4.70
N ASP A 8 -5.82 4.52 3.75
CA ASP A 8 -6.71 5.65 3.93
C ASP A 8 -8.05 5.36 3.22
N ARG A 9 -9.12 5.22 4.03
CA ARG A 9 -10.47 4.86 3.55
C ARG A 9 -10.45 3.58 2.72
N ASN A 10 -10.72 3.68 1.42
CA ASN A 10 -10.74 2.58 0.46
C ASN A 10 -9.41 2.40 -0.31
N LEU A 11 -8.41 3.26 -0.10
CA LEU A 11 -7.08 3.08 -0.66
C LEU A 11 -6.19 2.32 0.31
N GLU A 12 -5.45 1.37 -0.24
CA GLU A 12 -4.58 0.49 0.52
C GLU A 12 -3.28 0.26 -0.25
N VAL A 13 -2.16 0.28 0.46
CA VAL A 13 -0.84 0.00 -0.10
C VAL A 13 -0.12 -1.02 0.77
N TRP A 14 0.47 -2.00 0.11
CA TRP A 14 1.26 -3.06 0.72
C TRP A 14 2.70 -2.98 0.19
N VAL A 15 3.65 -2.80 1.10
CA VAL A 15 5.08 -2.83 0.76
C VAL A 15 5.71 -4.06 1.37
N GLY A 16 6.00 -5.03 0.51
CA GLY A 16 6.68 -6.26 0.87
C GLY A 16 8.18 -6.23 0.59
N PRO A 17 8.91 -7.28 0.98
CA PRO A 17 10.34 -7.44 0.65
C PRO A 17 10.64 -7.42 -0.86
N LEU A 18 9.65 -7.79 -1.69
CA LEU A 18 9.79 -7.80 -3.15
C LEU A 18 9.81 -6.40 -3.76
N THR A 19 9.19 -5.42 -3.13
CA THR A 19 9.07 -4.05 -3.66
C THR A 19 10.44 -3.39 -3.85
N LEU A 20 11.27 -3.38 -2.79
CA LEU A 20 12.63 -2.83 -2.85
C LEU A 20 13.57 -3.67 -3.73
N ARG A 21 13.34 -4.99 -3.77
CA ARG A 21 14.07 -5.91 -4.64
C ARG A 21 13.79 -5.62 -6.13
N ASN A 22 12.53 -5.40 -6.48
CA ASN A 22 12.11 -5.05 -7.84
C ASN A 22 12.69 -3.69 -8.25
N PHE A 23 12.72 -2.71 -7.35
CA PHE A 23 13.38 -1.44 -7.60
C PHE A 23 14.87 -1.61 -7.98
N GLY A 24 15.60 -2.48 -7.27
CA GLY A 24 16.97 -2.85 -7.63
C GLY A 24 17.10 -3.46 -9.03
N ASN A 25 16.19 -4.38 -9.38
CA ASN A 25 16.12 -4.97 -10.71
C ASN A 25 15.92 -3.88 -11.79
N PHE A 26 14.96 -2.99 -11.56
CA PHE A 26 14.63 -1.93 -12.50
C PHE A 26 15.80 -0.96 -12.73
N ILE A 27 16.53 -0.59 -11.68
CA ILE A 27 17.74 0.23 -11.83
C ILE A 27 18.80 -0.50 -12.66
N LYS A 28 19.06 -1.77 -12.34
CA LYS A 28 20.18 -2.50 -12.94
C LYS A 28 19.93 -2.84 -14.42
N HIS A 29 18.66 -3.02 -14.79
CA HIS A 29 18.22 -3.45 -16.12
C HIS A 29 17.29 -2.42 -16.76
N LYS A 30 17.55 -1.12 -16.54
CA LYS A 30 16.67 -0.03 -16.97
C LYS A 30 16.36 -0.05 -18.48
N ASN A 31 17.33 -0.47 -19.29
CA ASN A 31 17.20 -0.52 -20.75
C ASN A 31 16.28 -1.66 -21.25
N GLU A 32 15.89 -2.56 -20.35
CA GLU A 32 15.05 -3.72 -20.64
C GLU A 32 13.63 -3.56 -20.10
N LEU A 33 13.33 -2.40 -19.48
CA LEU A 33 12.03 -2.09 -18.90
C LEU A 33 11.00 -1.83 -20.00
N THR A 34 9.82 -2.40 -19.82
CA THR A 34 8.64 -2.06 -20.61
C THR A 34 8.03 -0.74 -20.17
N GLU A 35 7.04 -0.21 -20.89
CA GLU A 35 6.39 1.04 -20.49
C GLU A 35 5.71 0.93 -19.12
N ASP A 36 5.09 -0.21 -18.83
CA ASP A 36 4.45 -0.45 -17.54
C ASP A 36 5.49 -0.61 -16.42
N ASP A 37 6.60 -1.30 -16.67
CA ASP A 37 7.74 -1.35 -15.74
C ASP A 37 8.28 0.06 -15.46
N LEU A 38 8.39 0.91 -16.49
CA LEU A 38 8.86 2.30 -16.34
C LEU A 38 7.91 3.13 -15.49
N LYS A 39 6.59 2.97 -15.65
CA LYS A 39 5.58 3.65 -14.81
C LYS A 39 5.73 3.22 -13.34
N GLU A 40 5.81 1.91 -13.07
CA GLU A 40 6.00 1.39 -11.72
C GLU A 40 7.33 1.85 -11.12
N PHE A 41 8.41 1.74 -11.89
CA PHE A 41 9.75 2.20 -11.50
C PHE A 41 9.76 3.69 -11.16
N ASN A 42 9.16 4.54 -11.99
CA ASN A 42 9.13 5.98 -11.74
C ASN A 42 8.36 6.33 -10.47
N ARG A 43 7.23 5.66 -10.22
CA ARG A 43 6.47 5.83 -8.97
C ARG A 43 7.27 5.41 -7.75
N LEU A 44 7.90 4.23 -7.79
CA LEU A 44 8.79 3.74 -6.74
C LEU A 44 9.98 4.67 -6.50
N ALA A 45 10.62 5.15 -7.58
CA ALA A 45 11.77 6.04 -7.51
C ALA A 45 11.41 7.38 -6.85
N LYS A 46 10.23 7.96 -7.15
CA LYS A 46 9.73 9.16 -6.46
C LYS A 46 9.59 8.93 -4.95
N CYS A 47 9.02 7.79 -4.56
CA CYS A 47 8.84 7.46 -3.15
C CYS A 47 10.18 7.20 -2.43
N ILE A 48 11.12 6.51 -3.09
CA ILE A 48 12.46 6.23 -2.53
C ILE A 48 13.28 7.51 -2.37
N LYS A 49 13.14 8.49 -3.29
CA LYS A 49 13.78 9.81 -3.14
C LYS A 49 13.28 10.61 -1.93
N LYS A 50 12.06 10.34 -1.45
CA LYS A 50 11.50 10.99 -0.24
C LYS A 50 12.01 10.36 1.05
N LEU A 51 12.69 9.21 1.00
CA LEU A 51 13.21 8.55 2.20
C LEU A 51 14.25 9.44 2.90
N PRO A 52 14.28 9.45 4.25
CA PRO A 52 15.35 10.08 5.00
C PRO A 52 16.71 9.57 4.53
N ASN A 53 17.72 10.46 4.50
CA ASN A 53 19.01 10.20 3.88
C ASN A 53 19.64 8.86 4.29
N GLU A 54 19.67 8.55 5.58
CA GLU A 54 20.23 7.30 6.10
C GLU A 54 19.46 6.06 5.63
N VAL A 55 18.13 6.12 5.63
CA VAL A 55 17.25 5.05 5.14
C VAL A 55 17.43 4.86 3.65
N GLY A 56 17.47 5.95 2.88
CA GLY A 56 17.70 5.94 1.43
C GLY A 56 19.06 5.36 1.07
N LYS A 57 20.13 5.75 1.79
CA LYS A 57 21.47 5.16 1.64
C LYS A 57 21.45 3.66 1.86
N MET A 58 20.84 3.19 2.96
CA MET A 58 20.71 1.77 3.25
C MET A 58 19.97 1.04 2.12
N VAL A 59 18.85 1.57 1.64
CA VAL A 59 18.07 0.97 0.53
C VAL A 59 18.93 0.85 -0.72
N MET A 60 19.59 1.94 -1.14
CA MET A 60 20.44 1.95 -2.33
C MET A 60 21.61 0.98 -2.20
N LEU A 61 22.21 0.90 -1.02
CA LEU A 61 23.34 0.01 -0.79
C LEU A 61 22.91 -1.46 -0.84
N LYS A 62 21.86 -1.81 -0.10
CA LYS A 62 21.39 -3.19 0.08
C LYS A 62 20.72 -3.77 -1.16
N TYR A 63 19.88 -2.98 -1.82
CA TYR A 63 19.02 -3.46 -2.91
C TYR A 63 19.56 -3.14 -4.30
N VAL A 64 20.56 -2.26 -4.42
CA VAL A 64 21.10 -1.85 -5.71
C VAL A 64 22.60 -2.15 -5.81
N LYS A 65 23.43 -1.52 -4.97
CA LYS A 65 24.90 -1.57 -5.11
C LYS A 65 25.49 -2.94 -4.77
N LEU A 66 25.11 -3.51 -3.63
CA LEU A 66 25.62 -4.79 -3.12
C LEU A 66 24.70 -5.98 -3.46
N ALA A 67 23.55 -5.73 -4.09
CA ALA A 67 22.62 -6.76 -4.47
C ALA A 67 23.17 -7.64 -5.59
N LYS A 68 22.87 -8.94 -5.54
CA LYS A 68 23.27 -9.90 -6.57
C LYS A 68 22.10 -10.12 -7.53
N PHE A 69 22.34 -9.88 -8.82
CA PHE A 69 21.36 -10.06 -9.89
C PHE A 69 21.79 -11.23 -10.77
N LYS A 70 20.87 -12.15 -11.02
CA LYS A 70 21.10 -13.32 -11.89
C LYS A 70 19.92 -13.48 -12.85
N PRO A 71 20.17 -13.74 -14.14
CA PRO A 71 19.11 -14.16 -15.06
C PRO A 71 18.37 -15.37 -14.48
N TYR A 72 17.04 -15.42 -14.65
CA TYR A 72 16.30 -16.63 -14.34
C TYR A 72 16.81 -17.79 -15.20
N ARG A 73 17.04 -18.96 -14.58
CA ARG A 73 17.31 -20.18 -15.35
C ARG A 73 16.03 -20.56 -16.09
N SER A 74 16.14 -20.67 -17.40
CA SER A 74 15.10 -21.03 -18.37
C SER A 74 14.20 -22.16 -17.87
N ARG A 75 13.05 -21.79 -17.30
CA ARG A 75 11.81 -22.53 -17.48
C ARG A 75 10.88 -21.51 -18.07
N ASP A 76 10.66 -21.63 -19.38
CA ASP A 76 9.72 -20.86 -20.20
C ASP A 76 9.09 -19.68 -19.46
N VAL A 77 9.90 -18.64 -19.26
CA VAL A 77 9.37 -17.37 -18.78
C VAL A 77 8.49 -16.92 -19.92
N LYS A 78 7.17 -17.14 -19.78
CA LYS A 78 6.20 -16.68 -20.76
C LYS A 78 6.57 -15.23 -21.10
N PRO A 79 6.63 -14.85 -22.37
CA PRO A 79 7.25 -13.60 -22.84
C PRO A 79 6.62 -12.30 -22.32
N HIS A 80 5.79 -12.33 -21.28
CA HIS A 80 5.18 -11.17 -20.63
C HIS A 80 6.22 -10.33 -19.84
N ASP A 81 7.06 -9.59 -20.58
CA ASP A 81 7.22 -8.13 -20.53
C ASP A 81 7.42 -7.43 -19.18
N SER A 82 8.16 -8.05 -18.26
CA SER A 82 8.68 -7.32 -17.10
C SER A 82 10.07 -7.75 -16.69
N VAL A 83 10.92 -6.79 -16.31
CA VAL A 83 12.30 -7.04 -15.91
C VAL A 83 12.39 -7.95 -14.68
N TYR A 84 11.49 -7.84 -13.71
CA TYR A 84 11.54 -8.66 -12.50
C TYR A 84 11.20 -10.15 -12.75
N LYS A 85 10.52 -10.49 -13.86
CA LYS A 85 10.30 -11.89 -14.28
C LYS A 85 11.52 -12.48 -14.97
N ARG A 86 12.35 -11.65 -15.61
CA ARG A 86 13.58 -12.06 -16.32
C ARG A 86 14.77 -12.22 -15.38
N TYR A 87 14.81 -11.45 -14.29
CA TYR A 87 15.91 -11.45 -13.34
C TYR A 87 15.50 -11.83 -11.92
N SER A 88 16.22 -12.80 -11.37
CA SER A 88 16.22 -13.06 -9.94
C SER A 88 17.21 -12.13 -9.25
N SER A 89 16.79 -11.48 -8.19
CA SER A 89 17.69 -10.71 -7.34
C SER A 89 17.67 -11.20 -5.91
N ARG A 90 18.82 -11.10 -5.27
CA ARG A 90 18.96 -11.29 -3.83
C ARG A 90 19.52 -10.01 -3.24
N PRO A 91 18.82 -9.39 -2.26
CA PRO A 91 19.35 -8.24 -1.56
C PRO A 91 20.65 -8.62 -0.85
N ALA A 92 21.51 -7.64 -0.62
CA ALA A 92 22.73 -7.86 0.14
C ALA A 92 22.40 -8.34 1.57
N PRO A 93 23.19 -9.28 2.11
CA PRO A 93 23.14 -9.64 3.53
C PRO A 93 23.31 -8.40 4.43
N ASN A 94 22.51 -8.30 5.50
CA ASN A 94 22.59 -7.18 6.44
C ASN A 94 24.00 -6.98 7.02
N LYS A 95 24.79 -8.06 7.19
CA LYS A 95 26.17 -7.98 7.68
C LYS A 95 27.06 -7.12 6.77
N LEU A 96 26.99 -7.32 5.46
CA LEU A 96 27.79 -6.55 4.50
C LEU A 96 27.37 -5.08 4.45
N VAL A 97 26.06 -4.82 4.55
CA VAL A 97 25.51 -3.45 4.59
C VAL A 97 25.91 -2.75 5.89
N ALA A 98 25.91 -3.48 7.00
CA ALA A 98 26.30 -2.99 8.33
C ALA A 98 27.79 -2.57 8.36
N GLU A 99 28.67 -3.41 7.81
CA GLU A 99 30.11 -3.11 7.67
C GLU A 99 30.34 -1.83 6.85
N GLU A 100 29.69 -1.70 5.70
CA GLU A 100 29.84 -0.54 4.81
C GLU A 100 29.25 0.75 5.42
N MET A 101 28.15 0.65 6.17
CA MET A 101 27.52 1.80 6.82
C MET A 101 28.10 2.12 8.20
N GLN A 102 29.01 1.30 8.72
CA GLN A 102 29.53 1.39 10.10
C GLN A 102 28.43 1.34 11.16
N LEU A 103 27.43 0.49 10.94
CA LEU A 103 26.30 0.25 11.84
C LEU A 103 26.28 -1.21 12.30
N THR A 104 25.45 -1.51 13.28
CA THR A 104 25.16 -2.90 13.66
C THR A 104 24.16 -3.55 12.71
N VAL A 105 24.18 -4.89 12.64
CA VAL A 105 23.19 -5.68 11.88
C VAL A 105 21.76 -5.39 12.35
N LYS A 106 21.58 -5.10 13.64
CA LYS A 106 20.29 -4.73 14.23
C LYS A 106 19.81 -3.38 13.69
N GLU A 107 20.66 -2.36 13.67
CA GLU A 107 20.33 -1.05 13.12
C GLU A 107 19.99 -1.13 11.63
N ILE A 108 20.72 -1.92 10.84
CA ILE A 108 20.36 -2.17 9.42
C ILE A 108 18.97 -2.82 9.31
N SER A 109 18.64 -3.77 10.19
CA SER A 109 17.32 -4.40 10.20
C SER A 109 16.21 -3.41 10.54
N GLU A 110 16.45 -2.50 11.48
CA GLU A 110 15.50 -1.44 11.84
C GLU A 110 15.34 -0.40 10.71
N LEU A 111 16.43 0.00 10.06
CA LEU A 111 16.39 0.85 8.87
C LEU A 111 15.59 0.18 7.74
N ASP A 112 15.76 -1.13 7.53
CA ASP A 112 15.04 -1.90 6.51
C ASP A 112 13.54 -2.01 6.79
N LYS A 113 13.18 -2.17 8.06
CA LYS A 113 11.78 -2.09 8.51
C LYS A 113 11.22 -0.69 8.30
N LYS A 114 11.94 0.33 8.76
CA LYS A 114 11.56 1.75 8.61
C LYS A 114 11.39 2.15 7.15
N ALA A 115 12.27 1.70 6.26
CA ALA A 115 12.18 1.93 4.82
C ALA A 115 10.84 1.45 4.26
N ARG A 116 10.40 0.23 4.64
CA ARG A 116 9.15 -0.35 4.13
C ARG A 116 7.92 0.39 4.63
N HIS A 117 7.90 0.81 5.90
CA HIS A 117 6.80 1.61 6.45
C HIS A 117 6.71 2.98 5.77
N LEU A 118 7.82 3.72 5.70
CA LEU A 118 7.85 5.02 5.01
C LEU A 118 7.48 4.88 3.54
N LEU A 119 7.95 3.84 2.87
CA LEU A 119 7.61 3.60 1.48
C LEU A 119 6.12 3.31 1.30
N ALA A 120 5.48 2.58 2.22
CA ALA A 120 4.04 2.32 2.16
C ALA A 120 3.24 3.63 2.27
N ASP A 121 3.63 4.51 3.21
CA ASP A 121 2.98 5.81 3.39
C ASP A 121 3.19 6.70 2.16
N TYR A 122 4.41 6.81 1.65
CA TYR A 122 4.70 7.64 0.47
C TYR A 122 4.02 7.11 -0.79
N MET A 123 3.96 5.80 -0.97
CA MET A 123 3.24 5.19 -2.09
C MET A 123 1.73 5.38 -1.99
N LEU A 124 1.17 5.43 -0.78
CA LEU A 124 -0.23 5.78 -0.55
C LEU A 124 -0.49 7.25 -0.88
N GLU A 125 0.39 8.17 -0.47
CA GLU A 125 0.29 9.59 -0.84
C GLU A 125 0.40 9.80 -2.37
N GLU A 126 1.31 9.10 -3.05
CA GLU A 126 1.34 9.13 -4.52
C GLU A 126 0.05 8.55 -5.13
N LEU A 127 -0.55 7.53 -4.51
CA LEU A 127 -1.83 6.97 -4.98
C LEU A 127 -2.95 8.00 -4.86
N LYS A 128 -3.01 8.74 -3.75
CA LYS A 128 -4.00 9.80 -3.52
C LYS A 128 -3.93 10.89 -4.58
N ASN A 129 -2.75 11.21 -5.10
CA ASN A 129 -2.61 12.22 -6.17
C ASN A 129 -3.35 11.85 -7.46
N GLU A 130 -3.54 10.54 -7.72
CA GLU A 130 -4.28 10.00 -8.86
C GLU A 130 -5.80 9.90 -8.61
N HIS A 131 -6.26 10.27 -7.41
CA HIS A 131 -7.64 10.13 -6.97
C HIS A 131 -8.21 11.47 -6.47
N ASP A 132 -9.51 11.62 -6.57
CA ASP A 132 -10.27 12.69 -5.94
C ASP A 132 -11.03 12.14 -4.73
N LEU A 133 -11.08 12.93 -3.67
CA LEU A 133 -11.87 12.61 -2.50
C LEU A 133 -13.32 13.00 -2.77
N VAL A 134 -14.19 12.00 -2.92
CA VAL A 134 -15.61 12.18 -3.23
C VAL A 134 -16.49 11.71 -2.08
N ASN A 135 -17.63 12.36 -1.88
CA ASN A 135 -18.64 11.91 -0.92
C ASN A 135 -19.70 11.08 -1.65
N VAL A 136 -19.82 9.81 -1.25
CA VAL A 136 -20.76 8.84 -1.83
C VAL A 136 -21.87 8.60 -0.83
N LYS A 137 -23.13 8.69 -1.28
CA LYS A 137 -24.29 8.27 -0.50
C LYS A 137 -24.40 6.75 -0.50
N LYS A 138 -24.68 6.19 0.66
CA LYS A 138 -24.93 4.77 0.90
C LYS A 138 -26.23 4.62 1.67
N SER A 139 -26.85 3.45 1.56
CA SER A 139 -28.08 3.11 2.25
C SER A 139 -27.99 1.68 2.73
N ASP A 140 -28.20 1.47 4.03
CA ASP A 140 -28.28 0.15 4.63
C ASP A 140 -29.70 -0.11 5.11
N TYR A 141 -30.18 -1.31 4.83
CA TYR A 141 -31.48 -1.81 5.27
C TYR A 141 -31.27 -2.80 6.40
N LEU A 142 -31.91 -2.55 7.55
CA LEU A 142 -31.76 -3.35 8.76
C LEU A 142 -33.14 -3.75 9.29
N PHE A 143 -33.27 -4.98 9.78
CA PHE A 143 -34.45 -5.44 10.52
C PHE A 143 -34.05 -5.64 11.97
N VAL A 144 -34.60 -4.80 12.87
CA VAL A 144 -34.06 -4.61 14.23
C VAL A 144 -35.16 -4.41 15.26
N GLU A 145 -34.84 -4.67 16.52
CA GLU A 145 -35.75 -4.36 17.62
C GLU A 145 -35.86 -2.85 17.86
N LEU A 146 -37.05 -2.38 18.26
CA LEU A 146 -37.34 -0.96 18.46
C LEU A 146 -36.45 -0.29 19.52
N ASN A 147 -36.06 -1.03 20.56
CA ASN A 147 -35.14 -0.58 21.61
C ASN A 147 -33.69 -0.44 21.14
N GLU A 148 -33.28 -1.12 20.05
CA GLU A 148 -31.92 -1.09 19.53
C GLU A 148 -31.69 0.05 18.52
N VAL A 149 -32.76 0.61 17.95
CA VAL A 149 -32.71 1.62 16.88
C VAL A 149 -31.78 2.79 17.24
N GLU A 150 -31.92 3.37 18.43
CA GLU A 150 -31.12 4.54 18.81
C GLU A 150 -29.63 4.18 19.01
N SER A 151 -29.35 2.99 19.53
CA SER A 151 -27.97 2.48 19.65
C SER A 151 -27.32 2.35 18.27
N ILE A 152 -28.03 1.74 17.32
CA ILE A 152 -27.57 1.58 15.94
C ILE A 152 -27.34 2.94 15.29
N LEU A 153 -28.31 3.86 15.37
CA LEU A 153 -28.18 5.19 14.77
C LEU A 153 -26.99 5.96 15.37
N ASN A 154 -26.73 5.83 16.66
CA ASN A 154 -25.57 6.43 17.29
C ASN A 154 -24.25 5.85 16.78
N ASP A 155 -24.18 4.55 16.50
CA ASP A 155 -23.01 3.96 15.87
C ASP A 155 -22.80 4.44 14.45
N TYR A 156 -23.86 4.65 13.66
CA TYR A 156 -23.76 5.26 12.34
C TYR A 156 -23.29 6.72 12.43
N ARG A 157 -23.84 7.52 13.34
CA ARG A 157 -23.44 8.93 13.54
C ARG A 157 -21.98 9.09 14.00
N LYS A 158 -21.45 8.12 14.74
CA LYS A 158 -20.02 8.08 15.11
C LYS A 158 -19.10 7.75 13.93
N LYS A 159 -19.58 6.97 12.96
CA LYS A 159 -18.76 6.44 11.85
C LYS A 159 -18.89 7.25 10.57
N TYR A 160 -20.04 7.86 10.32
CA TYR A 160 -20.41 8.40 9.02
C TYR A 160 -20.96 9.82 9.09
N ASN A 161 -20.82 10.54 7.98
CA ASN A 161 -21.33 11.89 7.84
C ASN A 161 -22.76 11.88 7.28
N LYS A 162 -23.56 12.90 7.61
CA LYS A 162 -24.91 13.12 7.03
C LYS A 162 -25.80 11.87 7.10
N VAL A 163 -26.00 11.36 8.32
CA VAL A 163 -26.86 10.20 8.59
C VAL A 163 -28.33 10.65 8.62
N SER A 164 -29.15 10.09 7.74
CA SER A 164 -30.60 10.18 7.73
C SER A 164 -31.21 8.78 7.80
N TYR A 165 -32.45 8.66 8.26
CA TYR A 165 -33.05 7.34 8.41
C TYR A 165 -34.57 7.39 8.26
N LYS A 166 -35.15 6.23 7.92
CA LYS A 166 -36.59 5.98 7.88
C LYS A 166 -36.90 4.69 8.62
N ILE A 167 -37.82 4.77 9.56
CA ILE A 167 -38.32 3.62 10.33
C ILE A 167 -39.68 3.21 9.77
N ILE A 168 -39.86 1.92 9.51
CA ILE A 168 -41.13 1.32 9.12
C ILE A 168 -41.48 0.27 10.18
N HIS A 169 -42.52 0.54 10.96
CA HIS A 169 -42.99 -0.39 11.99
C HIS A 169 -43.65 -1.61 11.32
N LYS A 170 -43.27 -2.81 11.73
CA LYS A 170 -43.86 -4.07 11.23
C LYS A 170 -44.58 -4.84 12.32
N TYR A 171 -43.89 -5.02 13.44
CA TYR A 171 -44.39 -5.78 14.58
C TYR A 171 -44.31 -4.95 15.86
N LYS A 172 -44.87 -5.48 16.95
CA LYS A 172 -44.94 -4.80 18.25
C LYS A 172 -43.56 -4.42 18.80
N THR A 173 -42.52 -5.21 18.49
CA THR A 173 -41.15 -5.00 18.98
C THR A 173 -40.12 -4.80 17.87
N HIS A 174 -40.48 -4.99 16.60
CA HIS A 174 -39.52 -4.96 15.48
C HIS A 174 -39.91 -3.95 14.40
N CYS A 175 -38.89 -3.36 13.77
CA CYS A 175 -39.03 -2.42 12.66
C CYS A 175 -38.01 -2.68 11.55
N GLU A 176 -38.35 -2.19 10.36
CA GLU A 176 -37.38 -2.01 9.28
C GLU A 176 -36.77 -0.61 9.41
N LEU A 177 -35.46 -0.56 9.53
CA LEU A 177 -34.67 0.67 9.62
C LEU A 177 -33.87 0.83 8.33
N ASN A 178 -34.21 1.86 7.55
CA ASN A 178 -33.42 2.29 6.40
C ASN A 178 -32.52 3.43 6.83
N VAL A 179 -31.21 3.23 6.83
CA VAL A 179 -30.23 4.27 7.19
C VAL A 179 -29.50 4.72 5.93
N GLU A 180 -29.65 6.00 5.58
CA GLU A 180 -28.88 6.66 4.54
C GLU A 180 -27.73 7.44 5.17
N TYR A 181 -26.54 7.36 4.59
CA TYR A 181 -25.35 8.02 5.12
C TYR A 181 -24.37 8.37 4.00
N SER A 182 -23.46 9.29 4.28
CA SER A 182 -22.40 9.69 3.35
C SER A 182 -21.04 9.19 3.84
N ILE A 183 -20.30 8.54 2.94
CA ILE A 183 -18.90 8.16 3.15
C ILE A 183 -18.00 8.95 2.21
N SER A 184 -16.86 9.42 2.71
CA SER A 184 -15.82 9.97 1.85
C SER A 184 -14.94 8.83 1.34
N THR A 185 -14.77 8.72 0.03
CA THR A 185 -13.97 7.68 -0.62
C THR A 185 -13.08 8.29 -1.69
N TRP A 186 -11.92 7.71 -1.92
CA TRP A 186 -11.05 8.06 -3.03
C TRP A 186 -11.58 7.42 -4.32
N LYS A 187 -11.91 8.23 -5.33
CA LYS A 187 -12.28 7.78 -6.69
C LYS A 187 -11.15 8.16 -7.65
N ARG A 188 -10.73 7.23 -8.52
CA ARG A 188 -9.67 7.49 -9.51
C ARG A 188 -10.13 8.60 -10.46
N LYS A 189 -9.21 9.52 -10.78
CA LYS A 189 -9.43 10.56 -11.82
C LYS A 189 -9.63 9.88 -13.17
N GLU A 190 -10.66 10.31 -13.90
CA GLU A 190 -10.96 9.87 -15.28
C GLU A 190 -10.07 10.61 -16.28
#